data_AF-A0A7J8NXE9-F1
#
_entry.id   AF-A0A7J8NXE9-F1
#
_cell.length_a   1.000
_cell.length_b   1.000
_cell.length_c   1.000
_cell.angle_alpha   90.00
_cell.angle_beta   90.00
_cell.angle_gamma   90.00
#
_symmetry.space_group_name_H-M   'P 1'
#
loop_
_entity.id
_entity.type
_entity.pdbx_description
1 polymer ?
#
loop_
_entity_poly.entity_id
_entity_poly.type
_entity_poly.pdbx_seq_one_letter_code
_entity_poly.pdbx_strand_id
1 'polypeptide(L)'
;KSVTYTLSCLEKWVAPKKAEVPLLFFPAKAEVMPQPLGVVLIFSSWNFPFTLALDPLIGAISAGNTVLLKPSDLAPACMSFLVETIPKYLDNKAVKVLAGGADIGERLLQLKWDKIFFTGSPRVGRLVMAAAAKHLTPVTLELGGKSPAIVDTLSTTPSKAK
;
A
#
# COMPACT_ATOMS: atom_id res chain seq x y z
N LYS A 1 -12.36 -3.03 -10.04
CA LYS A 1 -11.93 -1.76 -10.70
C LYS A 1 -10.41 -1.63 -10.67
N SER A 2 -9.77 -1.63 -9.50
CA SER A 2 -8.31 -1.48 -9.34
C SER A 2 -7.49 -2.52 -10.13
N VAL A 3 -7.88 -3.81 -10.08
CA VAL A 3 -7.22 -4.88 -10.85
C VAL A 3 -7.29 -4.62 -12.36
N THR A 4 -8.48 -4.38 -12.91
CA THR A 4 -8.68 -4.12 -14.34
C THR A 4 -7.89 -2.91 -14.81
N TYR A 5 -7.88 -1.83 -14.03
CA TYR A 5 -7.10 -0.64 -14.32
C TYR A 5 -5.59 -0.93 -14.31
N THR A 6 -5.11 -1.65 -13.29
CA THR A 6 -3.71 -2.06 -13.17
C THR A 6 -3.28 -2.90 -14.38
N LEU A 7 -4.06 -3.92 -14.75
CA LEU A 7 -3.78 -4.75 -15.92
C LEU A 7 -3.69 -3.93 -17.21
N SER A 8 -4.57 -2.95 -17.40
CA SER A 8 -4.57 -2.09 -18.60
C SER A 8 -3.36 -1.14 -18.69
N CYS A 9 -2.71 -0.84 -17.55
CA CYS A 9 -1.62 0.14 -17.48
C CYS A 9 -0.24 -0.49 -17.21
N LEU A 10 -0.18 -1.76 -16.78
CA LEU A 10 1.02 -2.39 -16.24
C LEU A 10 2.22 -2.31 -17.17
N GLU A 11 2.06 -2.69 -18.45
CA GLU A 11 3.14 -2.67 -19.44
C GLU A 11 3.76 -1.27 -19.58
N LYS A 12 2.93 -0.23 -19.59
CA LYS A 12 3.38 1.17 -19.64
C LYS A 12 4.09 1.59 -18.35
N TRP A 13 3.68 1.07 -17.20
CA TRP A 13 4.29 1.42 -15.92
C TRP A 13 5.67 0.81 -15.74
N VAL A 14 5.88 -0.42 -16.21
CA VAL A 14 7.17 -1.14 -16.06
C VAL A 14 8.20 -0.76 -17.13
N ALA A 15 7.77 -0.15 -18.25
CA ALA A 15 8.68 0.23 -19.32
C ALA A 15 9.70 1.31 -18.88
N PRO A 16 10.99 1.18 -19.26
CA PRO A 16 11.99 2.23 -19.05
C PRO A 16 11.56 3.56 -19.68
N LYS A 17 11.83 4.66 -18.98
CA LYS A 17 11.52 6.01 -19.44
C LYS A 17 12.81 6.79 -19.67
N LYS A 18 12.98 7.37 -20.86
CA LYS A 18 14.11 8.24 -21.16
C LYS A 18 14.14 9.42 -20.19
N ALA A 19 15.33 9.73 -19.70
CA ALA A 19 15.59 10.88 -18.85
C ALA A 19 16.42 11.91 -19.62
N GLU A 20 16.22 13.18 -19.29
CA GLU A 20 17.00 14.28 -19.86
C GLU A 20 18.43 14.22 -19.36
N VAL A 21 19.37 14.43 -20.27
CA VAL A 21 20.81 14.46 -20.00
C VAL A 21 21.34 15.82 -20.44
N PRO A 22 22.00 16.59 -19.56
CA PRO A 22 22.64 17.83 -19.95
C PRO A 22 23.65 17.62 -21.08
N LEU A 23 23.73 18.58 -22.01
CA LEU A 23 24.60 18.50 -23.20
C LEU A 23 26.07 18.26 -22.85
N LEU A 24 26.51 18.71 -21.67
CA LEU A 24 27.85 18.49 -21.13
C LEU A 24 28.26 17.00 -21.14
N PHE A 25 27.30 16.08 -21.07
CA PHE A 25 27.54 14.64 -21.04
C PHE A 25 27.35 13.95 -22.39
N PHE A 26 27.23 14.69 -23.51
CA PHE A 26 27.14 14.06 -24.84
C PHE A 26 28.37 13.16 -25.11
N PRO A 27 28.19 11.90 -25.58
CA PRO A 27 26.99 11.30 -26.16
C PRO A 27 26.18 10.37 -25.23
N ALA A 28 26.24 10.57 -23.91
CA ALA A 28 25.53 9.72 -22.96
C ALA A 28 24.00 9.75 -23.12
N LYS A 29 23.35 8.66 -22.71
CA LYS A 29 21.89 8.51 -22.62
C LYS A 29 21.51 8.11 -21.21
N ALA A 30 20.35 8.54 -20.74
CA ALA A 30 19.82 8.15 -19.43
C ALA A 30 18.40 7.63 -19.55
N GLU A 31 18.09 6.64 -18.72
CA GLU A 31 16.77 6.04 -18.59
C GLU A 31 16.47 5.78 -17.11
N VAL A 32 15.19 5.87 -16.74
CA VAL A 32 14.67 5.52 -15.42
C VAL A 32 13.91 4.20 -15.58
N MET A 33 14.38 3.18 -14.89
CA MET A 33 13.77 1.85 -14.88
C MET A 33 13.18 1.55 -13.50
N PRO A 34 11.86 1.34 -13.38
CA PRO A 34 11.25 0.96 -12.13
C PRO A 34 11.63 -0.48 -11.77
N GLN A 35 11.98 -0.70 -10.50
CA GLN A 35 12.33 -1.99 -9.95
C GLN A 35 11.56 -2.24 -8.65
N PRO A 36 11.28 -3.50 -8.29
CA PRO A 36 10.67 -3.81 -7.01
C PRO A 36 11.59 -3.37 -5.85
N LEU A 37 10.98 -3.02 -4.72
CA LEU A 37 11.72 -2.76 -3.50
C LEU A 37 12.17 -4.06 -2.84
N GLY A 38 11.34 -5.10 -2.89
CA GLY A 38 11.63 -6.41 -2.29
C GLY A 38 10.40 -6.96 -1.57
N VAL A 39 10.48 -7.07 -0.24
CA VAL A 39 9.43 -7.61 0.63
C VAL A 39 8.63 -6.48 1.28
N VAL A 40 7.32 -6.45 0.99
CA VAL A 40 6.40 -5.41 1.46
C VAL A 40 5.50 -5.95 2.57
N LEU A 41 5.43 -5.23 3.69
CA LEU A 41 4.46 -5.49 4.76
C LEU A 41 3.27 -4.55 4.62
N ILE A 42 2.05 -5.10 4.60
CA ILE A 42 0.81 -4.34 4.52
C ILE A 42 -0.03 -4.58 5.78
N PHE A 43 -0.38 -3.51 6.47
CA PHE A 43 -1.38 -3.50 7.54
C PHE A 43 -2.67 -2.83 7.02
N SER A 44 -3.75 -3.58 6.91
CA SER A 44 -5.06 -3.03 6.50
C SER A 44 -5.94 -2.68 7.70
N SER A 45 -6.83 -1.70 7.53
CA SER A 45 -7.79 -1.29 8.56
C SER A 45 -9.13 -2.04 8.47
N TRP A 46 -9.98 -1.88 9.49
CA TRP A 46 -11.22 -2.64 9.68
C TRP A 46 -12.46 -2.03 9.02
N ASN A 47 -12.45 -0.73 8.70
CA ASN A 47 -13.63 -0.01 8.21
C ASN A 47 -13.97 -0.35 6.74
N PHE A 48 -12.96 -0.66 5.92
CA PHE A 48 -13.13 -1.17 4.56
C PHE A 48 -12.16 -2.35 4.34
N PRO A 49 -12.38 -3.49 5.02
CA PRO A 49 -11.35 -4.50 5.26
C PRO A 49 -10.87 -5.21 3.98
N PHE A 50 -11.69 -5.24 2.95
CA PHE A 50 -11.30 -5.78 1.63
C PHE A 50 -10.54 -4.74 0.80
N THR A 51 -11.11 -3.55 0.60
CA THR A 51 -10.48 -2.51 -0.24
C THR A 51 -9.11 -2.11 0.31
N LEU A 52 -9.02 -1.84 1.61
CA LEU A 52 -7.77 -1.43 2.25
C LEU A 52 -6.73 -2.54 2.37
N ALA A 53 -7.12 -3.80 2.13
CA ALA A 53 -6.19 -4.92 2.03
C ALA A 53 -5.76 -5.18 0.58
N LEU A 54 -6.72 -5.23 -0.34
CA LEU A 54 -6.51 -5.70 -1.70
C LEU A 54 -5.93 -4.62 -2.61
N ASP A 55 -6.33 -3.35 -2.48
CA ASP A 55 -5.78 -2.28 -3.31
C ASP A 55 -4.27 -2.09 -3.13
N PRO A 56 -3.72 -1.97 -1.89
CA PRO A 56 -2.27 -1.91 -1.72
C PRO A 56 -1.57 -3.22 -2.09
N LEU A 57 -2.22 -4.38 -1.92
CA LEU A 57 -1.70 -5.67 -2.37
C LEU A 57 -1.55 -5.72 -3.90
N ILE A 58 -2.55 -5.26 -4.65
CA ILE A 58 -2.51 -5.16 -6.12
C ILE A 58 -1.34 -4.27 -6.54
N GLY A 59 -1.19 -3.10 -5.90
CA GLY A 59 -0.07 -2.19 -6.16
C GLY A 59 1.29 -2.86 -5.93
N ALA A 60 1.47 -3.51 -4.77
CA ALA A 60 2.73 -4.17 -4.43
C ALA A 60 3.09 -5.31 -5.39
N ILE A 61 2.11 -6.17 -5.74
CA ILE A 61 2.30 -7.25 -6.72
C ILE A 61 2.62 -6.68 -8.10
N SER A 62 1.91 -5.64 -8.55
CA SER A 62 2.12 -5.02 -9.86
C SER A 62 3.51 -4.39 -9.99
N ALA A 63 4.09 -3.93 -8.88
CA ALA A 63 5.46 -3.43 -8.83
C ALA A 63 6.52 -4.55 -8.68
N GLY A 64 6.14 -5.83 -8.69
CA GLY A 64 7.04 -6.97 -8.66
C GLY A 64 7.52 -7.39 -7.27
N ASN A 65 6.83 -6.97 -6.20
CA ASN A 65 7.23 -7.27 -4.82
C ASN A 65 6.62 -8.58 -4.30
N THR A 66 7.27 -9.17 -3.29
CA THR A 66 6.62 -10.14 -2.41
C THR A 66 5.92 -9.40 -1.27
N VAL A 67 4.86 -9.99 -0.72
CA VAL A 67 3.96 -9.29 0.19
C VAL A 67 3.57 -10.16 1.38
N LEU A 68 3.67 -9.59 2.59
CA LEU A 68 2.96 -10.07 3.76
C LEU A 68 1.81 -9.10 4.06
N LEU A 69 0.59 -9.58 3.95
CA LEU A 69 -0.62 -8.86 4.34
C LEU A 69 -1.03 -9.30 5.76
N LYS A 70 -1.22 -8.34 6.64
CA LYS A 70 -1.81 -8.54 7.97
C LYS A 70 -3.11 -7.75 8.08
N PRO A 71 -4.27 -8.40 7.89
CA PRO A 71 -5.57 -7.74 8.04
C PRO A 71 -5.85 -7.34 9.50
N SER A 72 -6.79 -6.40 9.68
CA SER A 72 -7.23 -6.00 11.01
C SER A 72 -8.00 -7.12 11.73
N ASP A 73 -7.61 -7.41 12.97
CA ASP A 73 -8.31 -8.32 13.89
C ASP A 73 -9.67 -7.80 14.35
N LEU A 74 -9.88 -6.48 14.30
CA LEU A 74 -11.19 -5.84 14.52
C LEU A 74 -12.26 -6.18 13.45
N ALA A 75 -11.88 -6.85 12.35
CA ALA A 75 -12.82 -7.38 11.34
C ALA A 75 -12.59 -8.89 11.15
N PRO A 76 -12.89 -9.72 12.18
CA PRO A 76 -12.40 -11.10 12.26
C PRO A 76 -12.91 -12.00 11.13
N ALA A 77 -14.19 -11.87 10.74
CA ALA A 77 -14.74 -12.65 9.63
C ALA A 77 -14.05 -12.33 8.29
N CYS A 78 -13.77 -11.05 8.03
CA CYS A 78 -13.05 -10.63 6.82
C CYS A 78 -11.58 -11.08 6.84
N MET A 79 -10.92 -10.98 8.01
CA MET A 79 -9.57 -11.47 8.19
C MET A 79 -9.48 -12.98 7.90
N SER A 80 -10.35 -13.79 8.51
CA SER A 80 -10.39 -15.24 8.29
C SER A 80 -10.64 -15.57 6.82
N PHE A 81 -11.61 -14.88 6.19
CA PHE A 81 -11.87 -15.06 4.77
C PHE A 81 -10.64 -14.77 3.90
N LEU A 82 -9.91 -13.68 4.15
CA LEU A 82 -8.70 -13.34 3.40
C LEU A 82 -7.59 -14.39 3.61
N VAL A 83 -7.39 -14.85 4.84
CA VAL A 83 -6.40 -15.89 5.19
C VAL A 83 -6.70 -17.21 4.49
N GLU A 84 -7.97 -17.60 4.42
CA GLU A 84 -8.37 -18.85 3.78
C GLU A 84 -8.43 -18.77 2.24
N THR A 85 -8.71 -17.58 1.70
CA THR A 85 -9.03 -17.42 0.28
C THR A 85 -7.80 -17.08 -0.54
N ILE A 86 -6.99 -16.11 -0.12
CA ILE A 86 -5.83 -15.65 -0.91
C ILE A 86 -4.87 -16.80 -1.28
N PRO A 87 -4.54 -17.74 -0.37
CA PRO A 87 -3.63 -18.84 -0.69
C PRO A 87 -4.12 -19.83 -1.75
N LYS A 88 -5.41 -19.80 -2.10
CA LYS A 88 -6.01 -20.65 -3.13
C LYS A 88 -5.78 -20.11 -4.54
N TYR A 89 -5.45 -18.82 -4.66
CA TYR A 89 -5.37 -18.13 -5.96
C TYR A 89 -4.01 -17.48 -6.25
N LEU A 90 -3.22 -17.15 -5.22
CA LEU A 90 -1.92 -16.50 -5.37
C LEU A 90 -0.76 -17.42 -4.96
N ASP A 91 0.46 -17.09 -5.40
CA ASP A 91 1.67 -17.82 -5.01
C ASP A 91 1.94 -17.67 -3.50
N ASN A 92 1.81 -18.78 -2.77
CA ASN A 92 1.96 -18.85 -1.31
C ASN A 92 3.38 -18.57 -0.79
N LYS A 93 4.39 -18.54 -1.66
CA LYS A 93 5.74 -18.11 -1.32
C LYS A 93 5.89 -16.59 -1.48
N ALA A 94 5.23 -16.00 -2.48
CA ALA A 94 5.35 -14.59 -2.78
C ALA A 94 4.32 -13.72 -2.03
N VAL A 95 3.12 -14.24 -1.77
CA VAL A 95 2.04 -13.51 -1.09
C VAL A 95 1.54 -14.34 0.09
N LYS A 96 1.72 -13.82 1.30
CA LYS A 96 1.20 -14.43 2.53
C LYS A 96 0.21 -13.52 3.22
N VAL A 97 -0.80 -14.12 3.84
CA VAL A 97 -1.75 -13.42 4.71
C VAL A 97 -1.63 -14.00 6.11
N LEU A 98 -1.44 -13.12 7.10
CA LEU A 98 -1.26 -13.53 8.49
C LEU A 98 -2.34 -12.90 9.37
N ALA A 99 -3.14 -13.74 10.01
CA ALA A 99 -4.06 -13.32 11.07
C ALA A 99 -3.30 -13.00 12.36
N GLY A 100 -3.89 -12.14 13.19
CA GLY A 100 -3.40 -11.87 14.55
C GLY A 100 -3.73 -10.46 15.01
N GLY A 101 -3.51 -10.19 16.29
CA GLY A 101 -3.75 -8.88 16.90
C GLY A 101 -2.52 -7.98 16.90
N ALA A 102 -2.50 -7.04 17.84
CA ALA A 102 -1.39 -6.10 18.03
C ALA A 102 -0.06 -6.81 18.31
N ASP A 103 -0.06 -7.89 19.07
CA ASP A 103 1.12 -8.71 19.42
C ASP A 103 1.85 -9.24 18.18
N ILE A 104 1.12 -9.80 17.22
CA ILE A 104 1.67 -10.24 15.94
C ILE A 104 2.18 -9.03 15.15
N GLY A 105 1.44 -7.92 15.14
CA GLY A 105 1.86 -6.69 14.47
C GLY A 105 3.19 -6.14 15.00
N GLU A 106 3.37 -6.12 16.31
CA GLU A 106 4.60 -5.67 16.97
C GLU A 106 5.80 -6.56 16.65
N ARG A 107 5.61 -7.89 16.59
CA ARG A 107 6.65 -8.84 16.18
C ARG A 107 7.04 -8.64 14.72
N LEU A 108 6.05 -8.47 13.83
CA LEU A 108 6.32 -8.20 12.41
C LEU A 108 7.15 -6.93 12.24
N LEU A 109 6.85 -5.87 13.00
CA LEU A 109 7.58 -4.61 12.93
C LEU A 109 9.04 -4.69 13.44
N GLN A 110 9.45 -5.76 14.12
CA GLN A 110 10.87 -5.96 14.47
C GLN A 110 11.69 -6.52 13.29
N LEU A 111 11.03 -7.13 12.31
CA LEU A 111 11.70 -7.70 11.14
C LEU A 111 12.10 -6.60 10.15
N LYS A 112 13.07 -6.90 9.30
CA LYS A 112 13.47 -6.03 8.19
C LYS A 112 12.47 -6.17 7.04
N TRP A 113 11.97 -5.04 6.57
CA TRP A 113 11.11 -4.93 5.38
C TRP A 113 11.70 -3.93 4.42
N ASP A 114 11.45 -4.13 3.12
CA ASP A 114 11.88 -3.17 2.10
C ASP A 114 10.85 -2.05 1.91
N LYS A 115 9.60 -2.27 2.34
CA LYS A 115 8.57 -1.25 2.50
C LYS A 115 7.51 -1.67 3.52
N ILE A 116 6.98 -0.70 4.26
CA ILE A 116 5.78 -0.90 5.09
C ILE A 116 4.66 0.02 4.59
N PHE A 117 3.47 -0.54 4.39
CA PHE A 117 2.24 0.18 4.08
C PHE A 117 1.27 0.00 5.24
N PHE A 118 0.80 1.09 5.83
CA PHE A 118 -0.09 1.06 6.98
C PHE A 118 -1.28 1.99 6.78
N THR A 119 -2.49 1.46 6.94
CA THR A 119 -3.71 2.25 7.09
C THR A 119 -4.26 2.13 8.50
N GLY A 120 -4.45 3.26 9.18
CA GLY A 120 -5.03 3.25 10.53
C GLY A 120 -4.91 4.56 11.30
N SER A 121 -4.73 4.46 12.62
CA SER A 121 -4.71 5.64 13.49
C SER A 121 -3.33 6.34 13.49
N PRO A 122 -3.28 7.68 13.64
CA PRO A 122 -2.01 8.41 13.78
C PRO A 122 -1.14 7.93 14.94
N ARG A 123 -1.77 7.47 16.04
CA ARG A 123 -1.05 6.91 17.19
C ARG A 123 -0.23 5.68 16.79
N VAL A 124 -0.85 4.73 16.09
CA VAL A 124 -0.17 3.51 15.63
C VAL A 124 0.77 3.80 14.47
N GLY A 125 0.41 4.72 13.57
CA GLY A 125 1.30 5.15 12.48
C GLY A 125 2.66 5.64 12.97
N ARG A 126 2.72 6.36 14.09
CA ARG A 126 3.99 6.75 14.74
C ARG A 126 4.80 5.54 15.23
N LEU A 127 4.14 4.51 15.78
CA LEU A 127 4.82 3.29 16.22
C LEU A 127 5.40 2.51 15.02
N VAL A 128 4.64 2.43 13.93
CA VAL A 128 5.09 1.83 12.66
C VAL A 128 6.33 2.56 12.14
N MET A 129 6.30 3.90 12.08
CA MET A 129 7.44 4.69 11.62
C MET A 129 8.67 4.54 12.53
N ALA A 130 8.48 4.54 13.85
CA ALA A 130 9.56 4.36 14.81
C ALA A 130 10.23 2.97 14.66
N ALA A 131 9.45 1.92 14.41
CA ALA A 131 9.99 0.59 14.14
C ALA A 131 10.72 0.52 12.79
N ALA A 132 10.12 1.11 11.74
CA ALA A 132 10.69 1.16 10.39
C ALA A 132 12.06 1.88 10.35
N ALA A 133 12.23 2.92 11.18
CA ALA A 133 13.48 3.68 11.26
C ALA A 133 14.70 2.83 11.67
N LYS A 134 14.50 1.75 12.43
CA LYS A 134 15.58 0.82 12.83
C LYS A 134 16.25 0.13 11.64
N HIS A 135 15.52 -0.02 10.53
CA HIS A 135 15.98 -0.70 9.31
C HIS A 135 16.07 0.24 8.10
N LEU A 136 15.88 1.55 8.31
CA LEU A 136 15.73 2.56 7.25
C LEU A 136 14.65 2.19 6.23
N THR A 137 13.60 1.51 6.67
CA THR A 137 12.51 1.07 5.81
C THR A 137 11.60 2.25 5.43
N PRO A 138 11.35 2.52 4.14
CA PRO A 138 10.39 3.54 3.72
C PRO A 138 8.95 3.12 4.08
N VAL A 139 8.16 4.08 4.55
CA VAL A 139 6.76 3.86 4.97
C VAL A 139 5.77 4.63 4.11
N THR A 140 4.58 4.07 3.93
CA THR A 140 3.37 4.80 3.53
C THR A 140 2.36 4.71 4.67
N LEU A 141 1.93 5.86 5.20
CA LEU A 141 1.03 5.95 6.35
C LEU A 141 -0.27 6.64 5.93
N GLU A 142 -1.31 5.86 5.69
CA GLU A 142 -2.66 6.34 5.39
C GLU A 142 -3.44 6.50 6.70
N LEU A 143 -3.54 7.75 7.17
CA LEU A 143 -4.02 8.06 8.52
C LEU A 143 -5.33 8.85 8.49
N GLY A 144 -5.99 8.90 9.65
CA GLY A 144 -7.17 9.74 9.84
C GLY A 144 -6.86 11.19 10.22
N GLY A 145 -7.92 11.99 10.26
CA GLY A 145 -7.93 13.38 10.69
C GLY A 145 -9.36 13.92 10.67
N LYS A 146 -9.52 15.24 10.77
CA LYS A 146 -10.82 15.90 10.54
C LYS A 146 -10.80 16.51 9.16
N SER A 147 -11.60 15.98 8.24
CA SER A 147 -11.77 16.52 6.89
C SER A 147 -12.90 17.57 6.91
N PRO A 148 -12.61 18.88 6.83
CA PRO A 148 -13.65 19.90 6.88
C PRO A 148 -14.44 19.93 5.56
N ALA A 149 -15.73 20.25 5.64
CA ALA A 149 -16.55 20.62 4.51
C ALA A 149 -16.89 22.11 4.62
N ILE A 150 -16.40 22.92 3.69
CA ILE A 150 -16.64 24.37 3.66
C ILE A 150 -17.83 24.64 2.74
N VAL A 151 -18.84 25.34 3.25
CA VAL A 151 -20.05 25.70 2.53
C VAL A 151 -20.13 27.22 2.48
N ASP A 152 -20.25 27.79 1.28
CA ASP A 152 -20.33 29.23 1.04
C ASP A 152 -21.65 29.61 0.35
N THR A 153 -22.06 30.86 0.52
CA THR A 153 -23.32 31.46 0.06
C THR A 153 -23.36 31.78 -1.44
N LEU A 154 -22.22 31.75 -2.13
CA LEU A 154 -22.10 32.05 -3.58
C LEU A 154 -22.60 30.93 -4.50
N SER A 155 -23.26 29.88 -4.00
CA SER A 155 -23.75 28.80 -4.85
C SER A 155 -24.99 29.23 -5.65
N THR A 156 -24.80 29.70 -6.88
CA THR A 156 -25.89 29.96 -7.86
C THR A 156 -26.52 28.68 -8.43
N THR A 157 -26.16 27.51 -7.91
CA THR A 157 -26.72 26.22 -8.34
C THR A 157 -27.64 25.69 -7.25
N PRO A 158 -28.95 25.51 -7.49
CA PRO A 158 -29.73 24.68 -6.58
C PRO A 158 -29.21 23.24 -6.68
N SER A 159 -29.02 22.61 -5.52
CA SER A 159 -28.63 21.20 -5.28
C SER A 159 -27.15 20.98 -4.92
N LYS A 160 -26.76 20.08 -3.99
CA LYS A 160 -27.36 18.81 -3.56
C LYS A 160 -26.96 18.49 -2.10
N ALA A 161 -27.78 18.87 -1.12
CA ALA A 161 -27.90 18.03 0.07
C ALA A 161 -28.77 16.83 -0.34
N LYS A 162 -28.18 15.63 -0.37
CA LYS A 162 -28.90 14.35 -0.41
C LYS A 162 -28.60 13.63 0.88
#